data_AF-A0A392SC56-F1
#
_entry.id   AF-A0A392SC56-F1
#
_cell.length_a   1.000
_cell.length_b   1.000
_cell.length_c   1.000
_cell.angle_alpha   90.00
_cell.angle_beta   90.00
_cell.angle_gamma   90.00
#
_symmetry.space_group_name_H-M   'P 1'
#
loop_
_entity.id
_entity.type
_entity.pdbx_description
1 polymer ?
#
loop_
_entity_poly.entity_id
_entity_poly.type
_entity_poly.pdbx_seq_one_letter_code
_entity_poly.pdbx_strand_id
1 'polypeptide(L)' 'MRRITDELLASGELPEGSRARRDVQEIWDIENYAQQYRRRGGGGGHATQ' A
#
# COMPACT_ATOMS: atom_id res chain seq x y z
N MET A 1 8.01 1.69 0.49
CA MET A 1 6.93 2.36 1.25
C MET A 1 6.01 1.34 1.87
N ARG A 2 5.35 0.48 1.10
CA ARG A 2 4.45 -0.56 1.61
C ARG A 2 4.91 -1.41 2.80
N ARG A 3 6.18 -1.86 2.86
CA ARG A 3 6.70 -2.60 4.03
C ARG A 3 6.72 -1.74 5.30
N ILE A 4 7.07 -0.47 5.17
CA ILE A 4 7.15 0.48 6.27
C ILE A 4 5.74 0.83 6.76
N THR A 5 4.78 1.02 5.86
CA THR A 5 3.38 1.30 6.24
C THR A 5 2.71 0.06 6.86
N ASP A 6 3.00 -1.13 6.37
CA ASP A 6 2.53 -2.40 6.95
C ASP A 6 3.13 -2.63 8.35
N GLU A 7 4.44 -2.42 8.51
CA GLU A 7 5.13 -2.50 9.81
C GLU A 7 4.57 -1.48 10.81
N LEU A 8 4.32 -0.23 10.40
CA LEU A 8 3.73 0.81 11.27
C LEU A 8 2.29 0.53 11.67
N LEU A 9 1.49 -0.10 10.80
CA LEU A 9 0.13 -0.52 11.13
C LEU A 9 0.13 -1.74 12.05
N ALA A 10 1.10 -2.64 11.90
CA ALA A 10 1.22 -3.88 12.67
C ALA A 10 1.92 -3.69 14.03
N SER A 11 2.83 -2.71 14.16
CA SER A 11 3.64 -2.49 15.36
C SER A 11 2.83 -1.93 16.54
N GLY A 12 1.65 -1.37 16.27
CA GLY A 12 0.85 -0.70 17.28
C GLY A 12 1.47 0.60 17.81
N GLU A 13 2.57 1.07 17.20
CA GLU A 13 3.22 2.34 17.55
C GLU A 13 2.33 3.56 17.26
N LEU A 14 1.37 3.39 16.34
CA LEU A 14 0.37 4.40 16.04
C LEU A 14 -0.90 4.18 16.88
N PRO A 15 -1.23 5.11 17.80
CA PRO A 15 -2.44 5.00 18.61
C PRO A 15 -3.68 4.86 17.74
N GLU A 16 -4.61 4.02 18.18
CA GLU A 16 -5.91 3.87 17.52
C GLU A 16 -6.65 5.20 17.45
N GLY A 17 -7.19 5.51 16.27
CA GLY A 17 -7.86 6.80 16.02
C GLY A 17 -6.92 8.00 15.84
N SER A 18 -5.60 7.85 15.98
CA SER A 18 -4.66 8.93 15.70
C SER A 18 -4.69 9.32 14.22
N ARG A 19 -4.44 10.60 13.95
CA ARG A 19 -4.33 11.13 12.58
C ARG A 19 -3.22 10.42 11.80
N ALA A 20 -2.09 10.18 12.44
CA ALA A 20 -0.98 9.43 11.84
C ALA A 20 -1.38 8.01 11.41
N ARG A 21 -2.17 7.29 12.21
CA ARG A 21 -2.69 5.96 11.84
C ARG A 21 -3.62 6.03 10.63
N ARG A 22 -4.49 7.04 10.58
CA ARG A 22 -5.38 7.26 9.42
C ARG A 22 -4.60 7.57 8.15
N ASP A 23 -3.60 8.44 8.24
CA ASP A 23 -2.77 8.83 7.10
C ASP A 23 -1.97 7.62 6.55
N VAL A 24 -1.41 6.79 7.45
CA VAL A 24 -0.69 5.56 7.05
C VAL A 24 -1.63 4.52 6.43
N GLN A 25 -2.85 4.37 6.98
CA GLN A 25 -3.87 3.48 6.43
C GLN A 25 -4.29 3.91 5.02
N GLU A 26 -4.52 5.21 4.80
CA GLU A 26 -4.89 5.75 3.49
C GLU A 26 -3.79 5.51 2.43
N ILE A 27 -2.53 5.72 2.80
CA ILE A 27 -1.38 5.43 1.92
C ILE A 27 -1.33 3.94 1.58
N TRP A 28 -1.52 3.06 2.56
CA TRP A 28 -1.54 1.61 2.34
C TRP A 28 -2.66 1.21 1.38
N ASP A 29 -3.87 1.76 1.54
CA ASP A 29 -5.04 1.45 0.71
C ASP A 29 -4.84 1.89 -0.74
N ILE A 30 -4.27 3.09 -0.96
CA ILE A 30 -3.94 3.59 -2.30
C ILE A 30 -2.89 2.71 -2.97
N GLU A 31 -1.81 2.37 -2.27
CA GLU A 31 -0.77 1.47 -2.81
C GLU A 31 -1.32 0.07 -3.09
N ASN A 32 -2.22 -0.42 -2.24
CA ASN A 32 -2.89 -1.70 -2.43
C ASN A 32 -3.75 -1.69 -3.68
N TYR A 33 -4.62 -0.69 -3.79
CA TYR A 33 -5.47 -0.48 -4.94
C TYR A 33 -4.66 -0.39 -6.24
N ALA A 34 -3.59 0.41 -6.25
CA ALA A 34 -2.71 0.56 -7.42
C ALA A 34 -2.02 -0.76 -7.79
N GLN A 35 -1.58 -1.56 -6.82
CA GLN A 35 -1.01 -2.87 -7.12
C GLN A 35 -2.07 -3.85 -7.66
N GLN A 36 -3.25 -3.87 -7.07
CA GLN A 36 -4.34 -4.74 -7.52
C GLN A 36 -4.77 -4.36 -8.92
N TYR A 37 -4.85 -3.06 -9.22
CA TYR A 37 -5.11 -2.55 -10.56
C TYR A 37 -4.01 -2.96 -11.55
N ARG A 38 -2.73 -2.85 -11.16
CA ARG A 38 -1.60 -3.36 -11.96
C ARG A 38 -1.70 -4.86 -12.21
N ARG A 39 -2.11 -5.65 -11.22
CA ARG A 39 -2.28 -7.11 -11.37
C ARG A 39 -3.49 -7.48 -12.24
N ARG A 40 -4.52 -6.64 -12.26
CA ARG A 40 -5.75 -6.85 -13.06
C ARG A 40 -5.63 -6.36 -14.50
N GLY A 41 -4.78 -5.36 -14.77
CA GLY A 41 -4.61 -4.75 -16.10
C GLY A 41 -3.22 -4.91 -16.72
N GLY A 42 -2.24 -5.49 -16.03
CA GLY A 42 -0.84 -5.61 -16.46
C GLY A 42 -0.50 -6.98 -17.04
N GLY A 43 -1.30 -7.50 -17.97
CA GLY A 43 -0.86 -8.55 -18.88
C GLY A 43 0.01 -7.92 -19.97
N GLY A 44 1.31 -7.79 -19.73
CA GLY A 44 2.22 -7.11 -20.65
C GLY A 44 3.67 -7.23 -20.22
N GLY A 45 4.12 -8.47 -20.00
CA GLY A 45 5.54 -8.75 -20.04
C GLY A 45 6.09 -8.50 -21.45
N HIS A 46 7.33 -8.00 -21.51
CA HIS A 46 8.27 -8.11 -22.62
C HIS A 46 7.70 -8.34 -24.04
N ALA A 47 7.72 -7.29 -24.86
CA ALA A 47 7.99 -7.41 -26.30
C ALA A 47 8.80 -6.19 -26.74
N THR A 48 10.08 -6.19 -26.39
CA THR A 48 11.08 -5.36 -27.06
C THR A 48 11.80 -6.29 -28.03
N GLN A 49 11.32 -6.36 -29.26
CA GLN A 49 12.06 -6.85 -30.43
C GLN A 49 11.43 -6.30 -31.71
#